data_AF-A0A7X9JI17-F1
#
_entry.id   AF-A0A7X9JI17-F1
#
_cell.length_a   1.000
_cell.length_b   1.000
_cell.length_c   1.000
_cell.angle_alpha   90.00
_cell.angle_beta   90.00
_cell.angle_gamma   90.00
#
_symmetry.space_group_name_H-M   'P 1'
#
loop_
_entity.id
_entity.type
_entity.pdbx_description
1 polymer ?
#
loop_
_entity_poly.entity_id
_entity_poly.type
_entity_poly.pdbx_seq_one_letter_code
_entity_poly.pdbx_strand_id
1 'polypeptide(L)'
;MKNWAVEKHFYSTNMVDIVGALQFDPHFHRIRESISDSKREDEKPVNIVYATLGLLNWNFKEDEFILYLHDIIHKLNTKKKIKLILRLHPHDQSRFKGKFENLNGVEIHSNKIDYDPEKRSGDWYMKKDDIGAVQDILMKTDLLLNMGTTLHIESIIFNVPSFIVNFHPGNDEYVKINLKKIAFDKHFSPLIKKGLINFISCENELIGILERFSRGENLNIPERDALIKEVVEYSDGQTAKRINDGIKKLIGEQSV
;
A
#
# COMPACT_ATOMS: atom_id res chain seq x y z
N MET A 1 -4.60 -11.65 15.58
CA MET A 1 -4.24 -10.36 16.21
C MET A 1 -4.08 -10.45 17.73
N LYS A 2 -5.10 -10.85 18.51
CA LYS A 2 -5.03 -10.93 19.98
C LYS A 2 -3.87 -11.79 20.52
N ASN A 3 -3.70 -13.00 19.97
CA ASN A 3 -2.60 -13.90 20.36
C ASN A 3 -1.23 -13.27 20.15
N TRP A 4 -1.06 -12.44 19.12
CA TRP A 4 0.22 -11.78 18.85
C TRP A 4 0.56 -10.76 19.96
N ALA A 5 -0.42 -9.96 20.42
CA ALA A 5 -0.22 -9.05 21.54
C ALA A 5 0.13 -9.79 22.85
N VAL A 6 -0.50 -10.94 23.08
CA VAL A 6 -0.23 -11.79 24.25
C VAL A 6 1.16 -12.41 24.17
N GLU A 7 1.51 -13.03 23.04
CA GLU A 7 2.75 -13.77 22.86
C GLU A 7 3.99 -12.88 22.70
N LYS A 8 3.86 -11.70 22.07
CA LYS A 8 5.00 -10.82 21.76
C LYS A 8 5.16 -9.65 22.71
N HIS A 9 4.06 -9.18 23.29
CA HIS A 9 4.07 -8.04 24.21
C HIS A 9 3.69 -8.41 25.64
N PHE A 10 3.49 -9.70 25.92
CA PHE A 10 3.24 -10.24 27.26
C PHE A 10 2.02 -9.64 27.96
N TYR A 11 1.06 -9.11 27.20
CA TYR A 11 -0.22 -8.69 27.75
C TYR A 11 -1.07 -9.89 28.15
N SER A 12 -1.80 -9.76 29.25
CA SER A 12 -2.84 -10.74 29.59
C SER A 12 -4.01 -10.65 28.61
N THR A 13 -4.68 -11.76 28.33
CA THR A 13 -5.83 -11.81 27.40
C THR A 13 -6.98 -10.89 27.81
N ASN A 14 -7.14 -10.62 29.11
CA ASN A 14 -8.16 -9.70 29.64
C ASN A 14 -7.75 -8.21 29.54
N MET A 15 -6.52 -7.90 29.15
CA MET A 15 -6.01 -6.54 28.93
C MET A 15 -6.02 -6.14 27.45
N VAL A 16 -6.50 -7.02 26.56
CA VAL A 16 -6.47 -6.80 25.11
C VAL A 16 -7.87 -6.94 24.53
N ASP A 17 -8.39 -5.83 24.03
CA ASP A 17 -9.60 -5.80 23.20
C ASP A 17 -9.23 -5.56 21.74
N ILE A 18 -9.90 -6.26 20.83
CA ILE A 18 -9.73 -6.05 19.38
C ILE A 18 -10.82 -5.11 18.91
N VAL A 19 -10.41 -3.87 18.60
CA VAL A 19 -11.32 -2.78 18.23
C VAL A 19 -11.26 -2.42 16.75
N GLY A 20 -10.34 -3.00 15.99
CA GLY A 20 -10.07 -2.65 14.59
C GLY A 20 -8.90 -1.67 14.43
N ALA A 21 -8.61 -1.31 13.19
CA ALA A 21 -7.57 -0.32 12.86
C ALA A 21 -8.22 1.03 12.56
N LEU A 22 -8.01 2.02 13.44
CA LEU A 22 -8.64 3.34 13.33
C LEU A 22 -8.35 4.02 11.99
N GLN A 23 -7.14 3.82 11.46
CA GLN A 23 -6.75 4.37 10.16
C GLN A 23 -7.62 3.87 9.00
N PHE A 24 -8.32 2.73 9.14
CA PHE A 24 -9.17 2.20 8.08
C PHE A 24 -10.59 2.76 8.09
N ASP A 25 -11.05 3.38 9.19
CA ASP A 25 -12.40 3.93 9.27
C ASP A 25 -12.72 4.89 8.11
N PRO A 26 -11.85 5.86 7.76
CA PRO A 26 -12.11 6.75 6.63
C PRO A 26 -12.24 6.00 5.30
N HIS A 27 -11.47 4.92 5.07
CA HIS A 27 -11.53 4.18 3.80
C HIS A 27 -12.89 3.52 3.58
N PHE A 28 -13.45 2.90 4.63
CA PHE A 28 -14.78 2.27 4.54
C PHE A 28 -15.92 3.27 4.41
N HIS A 29 -15.76 4.51 4.92
CA HIS A 29 -16.70 5.59 4.63
C HIS A 29 -16.61 6.02 3.16
N ARG A 30 -15.39 6.28 2.67
CA ARG A 30 -15.14 6.70 1.28
C ARG A 30 -15.65 5.71 0.25
N ILE A 31 -15.47 4.41 0.47
CA ILE A 31 -16.00 3.36 -0.43
C ILE A 31 -17.52 3.38 -0.48
N ARG A 32 -18.19 3.58 0.66
CA ARG A 32 -19.66 3.66 0.70
C ARG A 32 -20.18 4.88 -0.06
N GLU A 33 -19.49 6.02 0.04
CA GLU A 33 -19.80 7.23 -0.73
C GLU A 33 -19.56 7.06 -2.23
N SER A 34 -18.57 6.26 -2.64
CA SER A 34 -18.23 6.12 -4.07
C SER A 34 -19.07 5.09 -4.83
N ILE A 35 -19.67 4.12 -4.15
CA ILE A 35 -20.58 3.14 -4.76
C ILE A 35 -21.80 3.82 -5.41
N SER A 36 -22.21 5.01 -4.95
CA SER A 36 -23.30 5.78 -5.55
C SER A 36 -22.95 6.47 -6.88
N ASP A 37 -21.68 6.57 -7.27
CA ASP A 37 -21.22 7.42 -8.40
C ASP A 37 -20.71 6.63 -9.62
N SER A 38 -21.00 5.33 -9.72
CA SER A 38 -20.37 4.48 -10.75
C SER A 38 -20.93 4.64 -12.18
N LYS A 39 -20.45 5.65 -12.92
CA LYS A 39 -20.32 5.57 -14.38
C LYS A 39 -18.95 4.98 -14.72
N ARG A 40 -18.93 3.79 -15.33
CA ARG A 40 -17.73 3.26 -15.99
C ARG A 40 -17.60 3.92 -17.36
N GLU A 41 -16.73 4.91 -17.47
CA GLU A 41 -16.29 5.40 -18.78
C GLU A 41 -15.20 4.45 -19.31
N ASP A 42 -15.52 3.75 -20.39
CA ASP A 42 -14.65 2.75 -21.02
C ASP A 42 -13.34 3.34 -21.57
N GLU A 43 -13.24 4.66 -21.67
CA GLU A 43 -12.12 5.41 -22.24
C GLU A 43 -11.04 5.84 -21.24
N LYS A 44 -11.22 5.60 -19.93
CA LYS A 44 -10.21 6.03 -18.94
C LYS A 44 -8.89 5.24 -19.10
N PRO A 45 -7.72 5.89 -18.92
CA PRO A 45 -6.45 5.19 -18.88
C PRO A 45 -6.41 4.19 -17.74
N VAL A 46 -5.61 3.15 -17.92
CA VAL A 46 -5.35 2.15 -16.87
C VAL A 46 -4.23 2.68 -15.99
N ASN A 47 -4.48 2.79 -14.69
CA ASN A 47 -3.52 3.36 -13.74
C ASN A 47 -2.79 2.25 -12.98
N ILE A 48 -1.47 2.19 -13.17
CA ILE A 48 -0.57 1.41 -12.33
C ILE A 48 0.04 2.36 -11.31
N VAL A 49 -0.15 2.09 -10.03
CA VAL A 49 0.55 2.81 -8.96
C VAL A 49 1.81 2.05 -8.58
N TYR A 50 2.94 2.75 -8.54
CA TYR A 50 4.15 2.27 -7.85
C TYR A 50 4.35 3.08 -6.58
N ALA A 51 4.31 2.42 -5.41
CA ALA A 51 4.55 3.05 -4.12
C ALA A 51 6.01 2.84 -3.68
N THR A 52 6.74 3.94 -3.50
CA THR A 52 8.16 3.88 -3.13
C THR A 52 8.36 3.50 -1.67
N LEU A 53 9.50 2.88 -1.37
CA LEU A 53 9.75 2.29 -0.05
C LEU A 53 10.24 3.30 1.01
N GLY A 54 10.82 4.44 0.62
CA GLY A 54 11.11 5.54 1.54
C GLY A 54 12.40 5.51 2.32
N LEU A 55 13.42 4.81 1.82
CA LEU A 55 14.62 4.49 2.59
C LEU A 55 15.80 5.33 2.13
N LEU A 56 16.26 6.21 3.01
CA LEU A 56 17.30 7.20 2.72
C LEU A 56 18.73 6.63 2.70
N ASN A 57 18.98 5.42 3.22
CA ASN A 57 20.35 5.00 3.59
C ASN A 57 20.80 3.67 3.00
N TRP A 58 20.05 3.12 2.06
CA TRP A 58 20.35 1.84 1.43
C TRP A 58 20.71 2.14 -0.01
N ASN A 59 21.82 1.58 -0.51
CA ASN A 59 22.28 1.67 -1.91
C ASN A 59 21.29 1.02 -2.90
N PHE A 60 20.01 1.00 -2.55
CA PHE A 60 18.90 0.59 -3.35
C PHE A 60 18.56 1.69 -4.36
N LYS A 61 18.85 1.38 -5.63
CA LYS A 61 18.69 2.26 -6.78
C LYS A 61 17.24 2.25 -7.27
N GLU A 62 16.31 2.59 -6.39
CA GLU A 62 14.87 2.58 -6.68
C GLU A 62 14.50 3.43 -7.91
N ASP A 63 15.24 4.50 -8.18
CA ASP A 63 15.10 5.29 -9.39
C ASP A 63 15.44 4.51 -10.66
N GLU A 64 16.48 3.68 -10.65
CA GLU A 64 16.79 2.79 -11.77
C GLU A 64 15.66 1.77 -11.98
N PHE A 65 15.07 1.25 -10.89
CA PHE A 65 13.92 0.36 -10.99
C PHE A 65 12.68 1.07 -11.56
N ILE A 66 12.40 2.30 -11.15
CA ILE A 66 11.28 3.09 -11.66
C ILE A 66 11.43 3.33 -13.17
N LEU A 67 12.63 3.70 -13.64
CA LEU A 67 12.91 3.86 -15.07
C LEU A 67 12.74 2.54 -15.83
N TYR A 68 13.26 1.46 -15.26
CA TYR A 68 13.10 0.12 -15.83
C TYR A 68 11.62 -0.30 -15.93
N LEU A 69 10.81 -0.04 -14.89
CA LEU A 69 9.37 -0.31 -14.90
C LEU A 69 8.66 0.55 -15.96
N HIS A 70 9.02 1.82 -16.07
CA HIS A 70 8.50 2.73 -17.10
C HIS A 70 8.79 2.22 -18.52
N ASP A 71 10.01 1.74 -18.77
CA ASP A 71 10.43 1.16 -20.05
C ASP A 71 9.64 -0.10 -20.40
N ILE A 72 9.42 -1.00 -19.43
CA ILE A 72 8.58 -2.20 -19.64
C ILE A 72 7.17 -1.76 -20.02
N ILE A 73 6.55 -0.87 -19.25
CA ILE A 73 5.19 -0.39 -19.50
C ILE A 73 5.07 0.23 -20.89
N HIS A 74 6.05 1.02 -21.34
CA HIS A 74 6.05 1.63 -22.68
C HIS A 74 6.18 0.63 -23.82
N LYS A 75 6.79 -0.52 -23.57
CA LYS A 75 6.96 -1.59 -24.56
C LYS A 75 5.76 -2.53 -24.63
N LEU A 76 4.84 -2.49 -23.65
CA LEU A 76 3.65 -3.33 -23.65
C LEU A 76 2.74 -2.94 -24.82
N ASN A 77 2.34 -3.93 -25.62
CA ASN A 77 1.32 -3.75 -26.64
C ASN A 77 -0.07 -3.78 -25.99
N THR A 78 -0.61 -2.61 -25.69
CA THR A 78 -1.85 -2.48 -24.92
C THR A 78 -2.93 -1.76 -25.71
N LYS A 79 -4.19 -2.17 -25.54
CA LYS A 79 -5.34 -1.49 -26.16
C LYS A 79 -5.68 -0.16 -25.48
N LYS A 80 -5.31 -0.03 -24.20
CA LYS A 80 -5.58 1.16 -23.37
C LYS A 80 -4.27 1.80 -22.97
N LYS A 81 -4.24 3.14 -22.97
CA LYS A 81 -3.10 3.88 -22.44
C LYS A 81 -2.88 3.52 -20.97
N ILE A 82 -1.67 3.06 -20.64
CA ILE A 82 -1.25 2.86 -19.24
C ILE A 82 -0.65 4.17 -18.73
N LYS A 83 -1.02 4.55 -17.51
CA LYS A 83 -0.43 5.63 -16.74
C LYS A 83 0.28 5.06 -15.52
N LEU A 84 1.56 5.38 -15.35
CA LEU A 84 2.33 5.04 -14.16
C LEU A 84 2.22 6.19 -13.16
N ILE A 85 1.63 5.93 -12.00
CA ILE A 85 1.50 6.89 -10.91
C ILE A 85 2.53 6.54 -9.84
N LEU A 86 3.50 7.42 -9.63
CA LEU A 86 4.54 7.26 -8.63
C LEU A 86 4.06 7.88 -7.31
N ARG A 87 3.63 7.04 -6.37
CA ARG A 87 3.35 7.48 -5.00
C ARG A 87 4.66 7.51 -4.24
N LEU A 88 5.18 8.70 -4.04
CA LEU A 88 6.45 8.88 -3.32
C LEU A 88 6.23 8.73 -1.82
N HIS A 89 7.13 8.02 -1.17
CA HIS A 89 7.27 8.06 0.27
C HIS A 89 7.55 9.49 0.74
N PRO A 90 7.03 9.91 1.91
CA PRO A 90 7.39 11.17 2.57
C PRO A 90 8.85 11.61 2.41
N HIS A 91 9.77 10.69 2.65
CA HIS A 91 11.22 10.92 2.62
C HIS A 91 11.85 10.95 1.22
N ASP A 92 11.12 10.51 0.19
CA ASP A 92 11.67 10.38 -1.17
C ASP A 92 11.46 11.64 -2.03
N GLN A 93 10.73 12.65 -1.52
CA GLN A 93 10.41 13.85 -2.29
C GLN A 93 11.63 14.61 -2.78
N SER A 94 12.58 14.87 -1.88
CA SER A 94 13.83 15.54 -2.24
C SER A 94 14.69 14.66 -3.14
N ARG A 95 14.73 13.35 -2.85
CA ARG A 95 15.50 12.34 -3.60
C ARG A 95 15.08 12.23 -5.07
N PHE A 96 13.78 12.38 -5.36
CA PHE A 96 13.21 12.19 -6.69
C PHE A 96 12.72 13.48 -7.37
N LYS A 97 12.90 14.64 -6.73
CA LYS A 97 12.53 15.94 -7.30
C LYS A 97 13.11 16.11 -8.71
N GLY A 98 12.26 16.43 -9.70
CA GLY A 98 12.66 16.63 -11.09
C GLY A 98 13.02 15.37 -11.89
N LYS A 99 13.23 14.20 -11.26
CA LYS A 99 13.76 13.02 -11.95
C LYS A 99 12.80 12.42 -12.98
N PHE A 100 11.49 12.50 -12.70
CA PHE A 100 10.47 11.80 -13.49
C PHE A 100 9.45 12.75 -14.13
N GLU A 101 9.60 14.07 -13.97
CA GLU A 101 8.62 15.07 -14.41
C GLU A 101 8.45 15.12 -15.94
N ASN A 102 9.50 14.73 -16.68
CA ASN A 102 9.50 14.73 -18.15
C ASN A 102 9.15 13.36 -18.76
N LEU A 103 8.87 12.34 -17.95
CA LEU A 103 8.52 11.03 -18.46
C LEU A 103 7.06 11.00 -18.93
N ASN A 104 6.85 10.69 -20.21
CA ASN A 104 5.51 10.52 -20.75
C ASN A 104 4.78 9.40 -20.00
N GLY A 105 3.49 9.59 -19.74
CA GLY A 105 2.66 8.62 -19.05
C GLY A 105 2.95 8.47 -17.55
N VAL A 106 3.79 9.34 -16.96
CA VAL A 106 4.08 9.34 -15.52
C VAL A 106 3.35 10.47 -14.81
N GLU A 107 2.74 10.19 -13.67
CA GLU A 107 2.24 11.18 -12.71
C GLU A 107 2.94 10.98 -11.38
N ILE A 108 3.49 12.05 -10.80
CA ILE A 108 4.09 12.01 -9.47
C ILE A 108 3.02 12.41 -8.45
N HIS A 109 2.76 11.54 -7.50
CA HIS A 109 1.94 11.82 -6.35
C HIS A 109 2.81 11.89 -5.09
N SER A 110 3.17 13.10 -4.69
CA SER A 110 3.89 13.38 -3.45
C SER A 110 2.93 14.01 -2.45
N ASN A 111 2.86 13.46 -1.23
CA ASN A 111 2.20 14.17 -0.13
C ASN A 111 3.01 15.45 0.14
N LYS A 112 2.37 16.61 0.22
CA LYS A 112 3.06 17.85 0.64
C LYS A 112 3.43 17.71 2.10
N ILE A 113 4.64 17.23 2.36
CA ILE A 113 5.14 17.09 3.71
C ILE A 113 6.17 18.18 3.85
N ASP A 114 5.94 19.05 4.84
CA ASP A 114 7.01 19.87 5.41
C ASP A 114 8.00 18.93 6.09
N TYR A 115 8.77 18.21 5.27
CA TYR A 115 9.83 17.36 5.73
C TYR A 115 11.03 18.25 5.93
N ASP A 116 11.38 18.46 7.19
CA ASP A 116 12.62 19.08 7.59
C ASP A 116 13.69 17.98 7.68
N PRO A 117 14.66 17.91 6.74
CA PRO A 117 15.71 16.92 6.76
C PRO A 117 16.64 17.02 7.99
N GLU A 118 16.64 18.16 8.70
CA GLU A 118 17.39 18.33 9.95
C GLU A 118 16.67 17.69 11.15
N LYS A 119 15.35 17.52 11.08
CA LYS A 119 14.54 16.80 12.08
C LYS A 119 14.51 15.31 11.75
N ARG A 120 15.57 14.61 12.13
CA ARG A 120 15.65 13.15 12.04
C ARG A 120 14.47 12.49 12.78
N SER A 121 13.64 11.77 12.02
CA SER A 121 12.78 10.64 12.42
C SER A 121 11.93 10.83 13.69
N GLY A 122 10.66 11.16 13.53
CA GLY A 122 9.66 11.08 14.61
C GLY A 122 8.40 11.90 14.35
N ASP A 123 8.52 13.00 13.60
CA ASP A 123 7.44 14.00 13.49
C ASP A 123 6.48 13.77 12.33
N TRP A 124 6.72 12.74 11.49
CA TRP A 124 5.75 12.40 10.45
C TRP A 124 4.67 11.49 11.01
N TYR A 125 3.45 12.00 11.02
CA TYR A 125 2.23 11.24 11.20
C TYR A 125 1.28 11.56 10.04
N MET A 126 0.45 10.59 9.69
CA MET A 126 -0.54 10.76 8.63
C MET A 126 -1.63 11.72 9.10
N LYS A 127 -1.80 12.85 8.41
CA LYS A 127 -2.92 13.78 8.63
C LYS A 127 -4.16 13.30 7.88
N LYS A 128 -5.32 13.88 8.20
CA LYS A 128 -6.58 13.58 7.50
C LYS A 128 -6.46 13.77 5.98
N ASP A 129 -5.79 14.83 5.54
CA ASP A 129 -5.60 15.11 4.12
C ASP A 129 -4.69 14.08 3.45
N ASP A 130 -3.69 13.55 4.17
CA ASP A 130 -2.84 12.46 3.67
C ASP A 130 -3.68 11.18 3.44
N ILE A 131 -4.61 10.89 4.34
CA ILE A 131 -5.55 9.75 4.18
C ILE A 131 -6.42 9.98 2.95
N GLY A 132 -6.98 11.18 2.77
CA GLY A 132 -7.78 11.52 1.59
C GLY A 132 -7.01 11.35 0.28
N ALA A 133 -5.76 11.80 0.24
CA ALA A 133 -4.87 11.61 -0.91
C ALA A 133 -4.62 10.12 -1.22
N VAL A 134 -4.38 9.30 -0.18
CA VAL A 134 -4.22 7.85 -0.37
C VAL A 134 -5.50 7.21 -0.89
N GLN A 135 -6.66 7.59 -0.37
CA GLN A 135 -7.95 7.12 -0.83
C GLN A 135 -8.18 7.45 -2.30
N ASP A 136 -7.93 8.69 -2.71
CA ASP A 136 -8.12 9.15 -4.08
C ASP A 136 -7.21 8.41 -5.05
N ILE A 137 -5.96 8.12 -4.66
CA ILE A 137 -5.06 7.25 -5.42
C ILE A 137 -5.63 5.85 -5.53
N LEU A 138 -6.00 5.20 -4.42
CA LEU A 138 -6.45 3.82 -4.43
C LEU A 138 -7.76 3.64 -5.23
N MET A 139 -8.68 4.60 -5.15
CA MET A 139 -9.93 4.63 -5.93
C MET A 139 -9.69 4.69 -7.45
N LYS A 140 -8.60 5.32 -7.90
CA LYS A 140 -8.22 5.37 -9.32
C LYS A 140 -7.23 4.28 -9.72
N THR A 141 -6.74 3.46 -8.79
CA THR A 141 -5.70 2.46 -9.04
C THR A 141 -6.32 1.19 -9.62
N ASP A 142 -5.77 0.71 -10.73
CA ASP A 142 -6.17 -0.56 -11.32
C ASP A 142 -5.17 -1.69 -10.93
N LEU A 143 -3.91 -1.35 -10.65
CA LEU A 143 -2.87 -2.26 -10.13
C LEU A 143 -1.88 -1.51 -9.22
N LEU A 144 -1.60 -2.07 -8.03
CA LEU A 144 -0.58 -1.55 -7.11
C LEU A 144 0.69 -2.42 -7.11
N LEU A 145 1.79 -1.84 -7.55
CA LEU A 145 3.14 -2.38 -7.36
C LEU A 145 3.83 -1.64 -6.21
N ASN A 146 4.56 -2.35 -5.37
CA ASN A 146 5.34 -1.73 -4.29
C ASN A 146 6.50 -2.63 -3.88
N MET A 147 7.43 -2.11 -3.08
CA MET A 147 8.54 -2.89 -2.52
C MET A 147 8.41 -3.14 -1.02
N GLY A 148 7.20 -3.44 -0.54
CA GLY A 148 6.96 -3.78 0.86
C GLY A 148 6.38 -2.64 1.69
N THR A 149 5.54 -1.81 1.08
CA THR A 149 4.81 -0.74 1.77
C THR A 149 3.54 -1.26 2.42
N THR A 150 3.09 -0.67 3.53
CA THR A 150 1.80 -1.00 4.16
C THR A 150 0.59 -0.69 3.28
N LEU A 151 0.77 0.11 2.22
CA LEU A 151 -0.26 0.40 1.21
C LEU A 151 -0.78 -0.88 0.53
N HIS A 152 -0.02 -1.96 0.56
CA HIS A 152 -0.48 -3.30 0.16
C HIS A 152 -1.76 -3.70 0.93
N ILE A 153 -1.83 -3.43 2.23
CA ILE A 153 -2.98 -3.75 3.10
C ILE A 153 -4.15 -2.78 2.87
N GLU A 154 -3.88 -1.52 2.52
CA GLU A 154 -4.96 -0.57 2.22
C GLU A 154 -5.57 -0.87 0.84
N SER A 155 -4.75 -1.30 -0.13
CA SER A 155 -5.21 -1.57 -1.50
C SER A 155 -6.31 -2.64 -1.58
N ILE A 156 -6.25 -3.65 -0.71
CA ILE A 156 -7.27 -4.71 -0.67
C ILE A 156 -8.63 -4.19 -0.18
N ILE A 157 -8.65 -3.15 0.65
CA ILE A 157 -9.89 -2.48 1.09
C ILE A 157 -10.60 -1.87 -0.12
N PHE A 158 -9.82 -1.33 -1.07
CA PHE A 158 -10.30 -0.74 -2.32
C PHE A 158 -10.49 -1.77 -3.45
N ASN A 159 -10.39 -3.07 -3.16
CA ASN A 159 -10.52 -4.13 -4.17
C ASN A 159 -9.45 -4.01 -5.29
N VAL A 160 -8.28 -3.43 -4.99
CA VAL A 160 -7.16 -3.23 -5.93
C VAL A 160 -6.20 -4.43 -5.84
N PRO A 161 -5.85 -5.08 -6.97
CA PRO A 161 -4.80 -6.11 -6.96
C PRO A 161 -3.45 -5.48 -6.63
N SER A 162 -2.69 -6.13 -5.74
CA SER A 162 -1.39 -5.62 -5.30
C SER A 162 -0.33 -6.70 -5.25
N PHE A 163 0.88 -6.34 -5.69
CA PHE A 163 2.05 -7.19 -5.70
C PHE A 163 3.25 -6.49 -5.07
N ILE A 164 4.01 -7.25 -4.30
CA ILE A 164 5.28 -6.82 -3.74
C ILE A 164 6.40 -7.28 -4.66
N VAL A 165 7.09 -6.32 -5.28
CA VAL A 165 8.27 -6.58 -6.09
C VAL A 165 9.44 -6.92 -5.15
N ASN A 166 10.01 -8.10 -5.35
CA ASN A 166 11.11 -8.65 -4.55
C ASN A 166 12.34 -8.97 -5.43
N PHE A 167 12.60 -8.13 -6.44
CA PHE A 167 13.78 -8.21 -7.28
C PHE A 167 14.23 -6.82 -7.76
N HIS A 168 15.46 -6.73 -8.25
CA HIS A 168 15.95 -5.55 -8.98
C HIS A 168 16.94 -5.97 -10.07
N PRO A 169 16.76 -5.54 -11.33
CA PRO A 169 17.54 -6.05 -12.47
C PRO A 169 19.05 -5.84 -12.32
N GLY A 170 19.47 -4.74 -11.67
CA GLY A 170 20.89 -4.45 -11.39
C GLY A 170 21.36 -4.66 -9.95
N ASN A 171 20.52 -5.17 -9.04
CA ASN A 171 20.86 -5.24 -7.60
C ASN A 171 20.05 -6.29 -6.82
N ASP A 172 19.77 -7.43 -7.45
CA ASP A 172 18.82 -8.43 -6.96
C ASP A 172 19.20 -9.03 -5.60
N GLU A 173 20.49 -9.33 -5.40
CA GLU A 173 20.99 -9.87 -4.12
C GLU A 173 20.73 -8.91 -2.96
N TYR A 174 20.97 -7.61 -3.18
CA TYR A 174 20.71 -6.58 -2.18
C TYR A 174 19.23 -6.47 -1.85
N VAL A 175 18.37 -6.54 -2.86
CA VAL A 175 16.92 -6.51 -2.68
C VAL A 175 16.46 -7.71 -1.86
N LYS A 176 16.88 -8.91 -2.21
CA LYS A 176 16.49 -10.14 -1.49
C LYS A 176 16.93 -10.12 -0.03
N ILE A 177 18.11 -9.61 0.27
CA ILE A 177 18.62 -9.54 1.65
C ILE A 177 17.89 -8.45 2.45
N ASN A 178 17.69 -7.27 1.88
CA ASN A 178 17.18 -6.12 2.62
C ASN A 178 15.64 -6.09 2.66
N LEU A 179 14.94 -6.35 1.56
CA LEU A 179 13.47 -6.42 1.60
C LEU A 179 12.99 -7.51 2.56
N LYS A 180 13.71 -8.65 2.63
CA LYS A 180 13.41 -9.68 3.62
C LYS A 180 13.51 -9.15 5.05
N LYS A 181 14.63 -8.50 5.40
CA LYS A 181 14.84 -7.98 6.76
C LYS A 181 13.86 -6.87 7.15
N ILE A 182 13.40 -6.08 6.19
CA ILE A 182 12.70 -4.81 6.46
C ILE A 182 11.20 -4.92 6.26
N ALA A 183 10.75 -5.39 5.11
CA ALA A 183 9.34 -5.58 4.85
C ALA A 183 8.87 -6.93 5.41
N PHE A 184 9.60 -8.02 5.13
CA PHE A 184 9.07 -9.36 5.36
C PHE A 184 9.18 -9.81 6.80
N ASP A 185 10.29 -9.53 7.48
CA ASP A 185 10.49 -9.97 8.86
C ASP A 185 9.73 -9.09 9.87
N LYS A 186 9.45 -7.82 9.54
CA LYS A 186 8.77 -6.88 10.45
C LYS A 186 7.28 -6.72 10.16
N HIS A 187 6.91 -6.37 8.93
CA HIS A 187 5.54 -5.95 8.61
C HIS A 187 4.68 -7.10 8.08
N PHE A 188 5.26 -8.01 7.30
CA PHE A 188 4.50 -9.03 6.58
C PHE A 188 4.69 -10.47 7.07
N SER A 189 5.56 -10.72 8.06
CA SER A 189 5.97 -12.09 8.44
C SER A 189 4.78 -13.04 8.70
N PRO A 190 3.74 -12.63 9.46
CA PRO A 190 2.58 -13.51 9.67
C PRO A 190 1.81 -13.80 8.39
N LEU A 191 1.72 -12.83 7.48
CA LEU A 191 0.96 -12.92 6.23
C LEU A 191 1.70 -13.77 5.19
N ILE A 192 3.03 -13.63 5.13
CA ILE A 192 3.90 -14.44 4.27
C ILE A 192 3.83 -15.92 4.66
N LYS A 193 3.89 -16.22 5.97
CA LYS A 193 3.78 -17.60 6.46
C LYS A 193 2.45 -18.27 6.11
N LYS A 194 1.40 -17.46 5.90
CA LYS A 194 0.08 -17.91 5.49
C LYS A 194 -0.13 -17.93 3.97
N GLY A 195 0.89 -17.55 3.18
CA GLY A 195 0.79 -17.47 1.73
C GLY A 195 -0.13 -16.35 1.23
N LEU A 196 -0.37 -15.32 2.05
CA LEU A 196 -1.34 -14.25 1.75
C LEU A 196 -0.73 -13.04 1.02
N ILE A 197 0.57 -13.09 0.72
CA ILE A 197 1.30 -11.99 0.07
C ILE A 197 1.77 -12.46 -1.30
N ASN A 198 1.44 -11.66 -2.32
CA ASN A 198 1.83 -11.93 -3.69
C ASN A 198 3.16 -11.26 -4.01
N PHE A 199 4.18 -12.06 -4.28
CA PHE A 199 5.50 -11.58 -4.68
C PHE A 199 5.69 -11.65 -6.18
N ILE A 200 6.41 -10.67 -6.71
CA ILE A 200 7.05 -10.74 -8.02
C ILE A 200 8.55 -10.88 -7.75
N SER A 201 9.09 -12.06 -8.04
CA SER A 201 10.45 -12.46 -7.67
C SER A 201 11.45 -12.35 -8.81
N CYS A 202 10.99 -12.06 -10.02
CA CYS A 202 11.83 -11.84 -11.18
C CYS A 202 11.15 -11.01 -12.28
N GLU A 203 11.94 -10.61 -13.28
CA GLU A 203 11.50 -9.86 -14.45
C GLU A 203 10.38 -10.56 -15.23
N ASN A 204 10.52 -11.86 -15.50
CA ASN A 204 9.52 -12.60 -16.28
C ASN A 204 8.15 -12.61 -15.60
N GLU A 205 8.11 -12.70 -14.27
CA GLU A 205 6.87 -12.60 -13.50
C GLU A 205 6.27 -11.20 -13.60
N LEU A 206 7.09 -10.14 -13.50
CA LEU A 206 6.63 -8.75 -13.66
C LEU A 206 5.99 -8.54 -15.03
N ILE A 207 6.69 -8.92 -16.09
CA ILE A 207 6.20 -8.80 -17.46
C ILE A 207 4.90 -9.59 -17.63
N GLY A 208 4.87 -10.85 -17.16
CA GLY A 208 3.66 -11.68 -17.23
C GLY A 208 2.46 -11.08 -16.52
N ILE A 209 2.64 -10.49 -15.34
CA ILE A 209 1.58 -9.76 -14.61
C ILE A 209 1.09 -8.58 -15.43
N LEU A 210 2.00 -7.75 -15.94
CA LEU A 210 1.67 -6.55 -16.69
C LEU A 210 0.99 -6.86 -18.03
N GLU A 211 1.36 -7.94 -18.70
CA GLU A 211 0.70 -8.41 -19.92
C GLU A 211 -0.71 -8.94 -19.66
N ARG A 212 -0.89 -9.74 -18.61
CA ARG A 212 -2.23 -10.22 -18.20
C ARG A 212 -3.13 -9.04 -17.86
N PHE A 213 -2.60 -8.11 -17.08
CA PHE A 213 -3.28 -6.89 -16.71
C PHE A 213 -3.67 -6.04 -17.93
N SER A 214 -2.75 -5.88 -18.90
CA SER A 214 -3.02 -5.07 -20.10
C SER A 214 -4.07 -5.67 -21.02
N ARG A 215 -4.29 -6.99 -20.94
CA ARG A 215 -5.40 -7.70 -21.60
C ARG A 215 -6.74 -7.57 -20.86
N GLY A 216 -6.77 -6.91 -19.71
CA GLY A 216 -7.96 -6.77 -18.87
C GLY A 216 -8.28 -8.01 -18.06
N GLU A 217 -7.31 -8.91 -17.85
CA GLU A 217 -7.51 -10.06 -16.96
C GLU A 217 -7.74 -9.55 -15.54
N ASN A 218 -8.73 -10.15 -14.87
CA ASN A 218 -8.94 -9.89 -13.45
C ASN A 218 -7.76 -10.51 -12.67
N LEU A 219 -6.87 -9.65 -12.17
CA LEU A 219 -5.75 -10.06 -11.33
C LEU A 219 -6.17 -10.31 -9.87
N ASN A 220 -7.47 -10.34 -9.58
CA ASN A 220 -7.95 -10.69 -8.26
C ASN A 220 -7.64 -12.16 -7.96
N ILE A 221 -6.81 -12.39 -6.95
CA ILE A 221 -6.31 -13.71 -6.55
C ILE A 221 -7.05 -14.11 -5.26
N PRO A 222 -7.53 -15.37 -5.09
CA PRO A 222 -8.30 -15.81 -3.92
C PRO A 222 -7.67 -15.48 -2.56
N GLU A 223 -6.35 -15.36 -2.50
CA GLU A 223 -5.55 -14.94 -1.35
C GLU A 223 -5.97 -13.59 -0.81
N ARG A 224 -6.56 -12.72 -1.66
CA ARG A 224 -7.00 -11.39 -1.24
C ARG A 224 -8.16 -11.45 -0.25
N ASP A 225 -9.17 -12.27 -0.50
CA ASP A 225 -10.32 -12.38 0.41
C ASP A 225 -9.88 -13.00 1.74
N ALA A 226 -8.93 -13.93 1.69
CA ALA A 226 -8.29 -14.48 2.88
C ALA A 226 -7.45 -13.42 3.61
N LEU A 227 -6.73 -12.57 2.88
CA LEU A 227 -5.95 -11.46 3.43
C LEU A 227 -6.85 -10.42 4.11
N ILE A 228 -7.96 -10.03 3.49
CA ILE A 228 -8.95 -9.11 4.11
C ILE A 228 -9.44 -9.71 5.43
N LYS A 229 -9.86 -10.98 5.44
CA LYS A 229 -10.30 -11.65 6.68
C LYS A 229 -9.22 -11.71 7.76
N GLU A 230 -7.95 -11.78 7.35
CA GLU A 230 -6.82 -11.85 8.28
C GLU A 230 -6.46 -10.50 8.90
N VAL A 231 -6.57 -9.40 8.14
CA VAL A 231 -6.04 -8.07 8.54
C VAL A 231 -7.12 -7.02 8.80
N VAL A 232 -8.35 -7.24 8.32
CA VAL A 232 -9.50 -6.35 8.49
C VAL A 232 -10.52 -7.04 9.39
N GLU A 233 -10.42 -6.76 10.69
CA GLU A 233 -11.40 -7.29 11.67
C GLU A 233 -12.78 -6.65 11.48
N TYR A 234 -12.82 -5.35 11.20
CA TYR A 234 -14.05 -4.58 11.05
C TYR A 234 -13.98 -3.70 9.80
N SER A 235 -15.09 -3.66 9.05
CA SER A 235 -15.25 -2.87 7.82
C SER A 235 -16.39 -1.85 7.88
N ASP A 236 -16.99 -1.66 9.06
CA ASP A 236 -18.14 -0.77 9.27
C ASP A 236 -17.77 0.70 9.51
N GLY A 237 -16.47 1.03 9.56
CA GLY A 237 -15.95 2.37 9.83
C GLY A 237 -16.18 2.88 11.26
N GLN A 238 -16.41 2.00 12.24
CA GLN A 238 -16.75 2.38 13.62
C GLN A 238 -15.65 2.09 14.65
N THR A 239 -14.39 1.99 14.23
CA THR A 239 -13.26 1.77 15.15
C THR A 239 -13.11 2.90 16.16
N ALA A 240 -13.26 4.15 15.74
CA ALA A 240 -13.26 5.31 16.63
C ALA A 240 -14.29 5.17 17.76
N LYS A 241 -15.50 4.72 17.41
CA LYS A 241 -16.58 4.48 18.37
C LYS A 241 -16.21 3.36 19.36
N ARG A 242 -15.71 2.22 18.87
CA ARG A 242 -15.29 1.11 19.74
C ARG A 242 -14.16 1.50 20.70
N ILE A 243 -13.19 2.29 20.23
CA ILE A 243 -12.12 2.82 21.08
C ILE A 243 -12.72 3.70 22.18
N ASN A 244 -13.58 4.66 21.82
CA ASN A 244 -14.24 5.55 22.77
C ASN A 244 -15.08 4.78 23.80
N ASP A 245 -15.89 3.81 23.36
CA ASP A 245 -16.71 2.98 24.24
C ASP A 245 -15.83 2.15 25.20
N GLY A 246 -14.69 1.64 24.72
CA GLY A 246 -13.69 0.96 25.54
C GLY A 246 -13.06 1.87 26.59
N ILE A 247 -12.70 3.10 26.24
CA ILE A 247 -12.17 4.10 27.18
C ILE A 247 -13.21 4.43 28.26
N LYS A 248 -14.46 4.72 27.86
CA LYS A 248 -15.58 5.01 28.77
C LYS A 248 -15.79 3.90 29.80
N LYS A 249 -15.77 2.64 29.34
CA LYS A 249 -15.86 1.46 30.20
C LYS A 249 -14.73 1.41 31.23
N LEU A 250 -13.50 1.78 30.87
CA LEU A 250 -12.35 1.77 31.79
C LEU A 250 -12.42 2.89 32.83
N ILE A 251 -12.96 4.05 32.48
CA ILE A 251 -13.09 5.20 33.40
C ILE A 251 -14.39 5.19 34.21
N GLY A 252 -15.25 4.19 34.02
CA GLY A 252 -16.51 4.03 34.77
C GLY A 252 -17.67 4.89 34.27
N GLU A 253 -17.56 5.49 33.09
CA GLU A 253 -18.67 6.20 32.44
C GLU A 253 -19.57 5.19 31.73
N GLN A 254 -20.78 4.96 32.27
CA GLN A 254 -21.79 4.21 31.54
C GLN A 254 -22.25 5.04 30.33
N SER A 255 -22.33 4.41 29.17
CA SER A 255 -22.87 5.03 27.96
C SER A 255 -24.37 5.29 28.18
N VAL A 256 -24.75 6.57 28.26
CA VAL A 256 -26.15 7.02 28.20
C VAL A 256 -26.67 6.91 26.79
#